data_AF-A0A1X7SNK0-F1
#
_entry.id   AF-A0A1X7SNK0-F1
#
_cell.length_a   1.000
_cell.length_b   1.000
_cell.length_c   1.000
_cell.angle_alpha   90.00
_cell.angle_beta   90.00
_cell.angle_gamma   90.00
#
_symmetry.space_group_name_H-M   'P 1'
#
loop_
_entity.id
_entity.type
_entity.pdbx_description
1 polymer ?
#
loop_
_entity_poly.entity_id
_entity_poly.type
_entity_poly.pdbx_seq_one_letter_code
_entity_poly.pdbx_strand_id
1 'polypeptide(L)'
;MATPTFTYFDSEKRRVLEDKEDASRKGSIDAPIIELVKYINKQEDYYTTSSCSGRIIVFSENTRTGKEGTLWLLTSHETVSIDNVLSVLKDKDIPISCYTYYKFEPFVLHVSCRTLEHAQAILRIAISSGFKNSGISVSKKNKIILSVRSTQTLQSPVAFDGKLIVAEQ
;
A
#
# COMPACT_ATOMS: atom_id res chain seq x y z
N MET A 1 4.73 17.88 40.12
CA MET A 1 5.06 16.92 39.04
C MET A 1 5.02 17.70 37.75
N ALA A 2 6.13 17.78 37.01
CA ALA A 2 6.15 18.50 35.74
C ALA A 2 5.29 17.76 34.71
N THR A 3 4.33 18.44 34.09
CA THR A 3 3.59 17.92 32.95
C THR A 3 4.57 17.59 31.83
N PRO A 4 4.51 16.41 31.19
CA PRO A 4 5.41 16.11 30.08
C PRO A 4 5.16 17.10 28.95
N THR A 5 6.20 17.85 28.55
CA THR A 5 6.13 18.72 27.39
C THR A 5 6.21 17.84 26.14
N PHE A 6 5.06 17.43 25.60
CA PHE A 6 5.01 16.64 24.38
C PHE A 6 5.44 17.48 23.19
N THR A 7 6.36 16.96 22.37
CA THR A 7 6.66 17.57 21.09
C THR A 7 5.47 17.38 20.12
N TYR A 8 5.48 18.14 19.03
CA TYR A 8 4.50 17.94 17.94
C TYR A 8 4.51 16.50 17.42
N PHE A 9 5.70 15.88 17.33
CA PHE A 9 5.83 14.49 16.89
C PHE A 9 5.17 13.51 17.85
N ASP A 10 5.37 13.67 19.17
CA ASP A 10 4.80 12.76 20.17
C ASP A 10 3.27 12.84 20.19
N SER A 11 2.74 14.06 20.04
CA SER A 11 1.30 14.29 19.95
C SER A 11 0.70 13.64 18.70
N GLU A 12 1.35 13.76 17.54
CA GLU A 12 0.92 13.11 16.30
C GLU A 12 1.04 11.58 16.37
N LYS A 13 2.13 11.07 16.95
CA LYS A 13 2.34 9.64 17.13
C LYS A 13 1.23 9.04 17.98
N ARG A 14 0.92 9.65 19.14
CA ARG A 14 -0.18 9.22 20.01
C ARG A 14 -1.50 9.16 19.24
N ARG A 15 -1.86 10.27 18.58
CA ARG A 15 -3.09 10.37 17.79
C ARG A 15 -3.20 9.28 16.71
N VAL A 16 -2.10 8.94 16.05
CA VAL A 16 -2.11 7.91 15.00
C VAL A 16 -2.20 6.50 15.55
N LEU A 17 -1.64 6.23 16.74
CA LEU A 17 -1.60 4.88 17.30
C LEU A 17 -2.78 4.56 18.23
N GLU A 18 -3.38 5.57 18.86
CA GLU A 18 -4.47 5.39 19.82
C GLU A 18 -5.84 5.72 19.20
N ASP A 19 -5.94 6.76 18.38
CA ASP A 19 -7.24 7.28 17.93
C ASP A 19 -7.62 6.82 16.51
N LYS A 20 -6.68 6.25 15.75
CA LYS A 20 -6.88 5.99 14.33
C LYS A 20 -7.21 4.52 14.06
N GLU A 21 -8.44 4.29 13.62
CA GLU A 21 -8.83 3.02 13.00
C GLU A 21 -8.10 2.81 11.66
N ASP A 22 -7.94 1.55 11.27
CA ASP A 22 -7.31 1.20 10.01
C ASP A 22 -8.14 1.70 8.83
N ALA A 23 -7.61 2.69 8.10
CA ALA A 23 -8.29 3.33 6.99
C ALA A 23 -8.17 2.56 5.65
N SER A 24 -7.50 1.40 5.64
CA SER A 24 -7.45 0.56 4.45
C SER A 24 -8.82 -0.06 4.18
N ARG A 25 -9.08 -0.44 2.92
CA ARG A 25 -10.30 -1.18 2.55
C ARG A 25 -10.47 -2.50 3.30
N LYS A 26 -9.35 -3.08 3.76
CA LYS A 26 -9.32 -4.32 4.53
C LYS A 26 -9.68 -4.10 6.00
N GLY A 27 -9.52 -2.88 6.52
CA GLY A 27 -9.75 -2.54 7.93
C GLY A 27 -8.78 -3.22 8.91
N SER A 28 -7.65 -3.75 8.42
CA SER A 28 -6.65 -4.41 9.25
C SER A 28 -5.27 -4.42 8.60
N ILE A 29 -4.23 -4.46 9.44
CA ILE A 29 -2.84 -4.62 9.01
C ILE A 29 -2.64 -6.03 8.45
N ASP A 30 -1.87 -6.13 7.37
CA ASP A 30 -1.56 -7.42 6.76
C ASP A 30 -0.73 -8.33 7.67
N ALA A 31 -1.17 -9.58 7.81
CA ALA A 31 -0.55 -10.57 8.69
C ALA A 31 0.96 -10.77 8.42
N PRO A 32 1.45 -10.79 7.16
CA PRO A 32 2.88 -10.94 6.89
C PRO A 32 3.77 -9.81 7.45
N ILE A 33 3.21 -8.63 7.71
CA ILE A 33 3.98 -7.44 8.13
C ILE A 33 3.54 -6.87 9.48
N ILE A 34 2.57 -7.51 10.15
CA ILE A 34 1.99 -6.99 11.41
C ILE A 34 3.05 -6.84 12.51
N GLU A 35 3.96 -7.80 12.63
CA GLU A 35 5.02 -7.75 13.66
C GLU A 35 6.06 -6.68 13.34
N LEU A 36 6.38 -6.45 12.06
CA LEU A 36 7.24 -5.34 11.64
C LEU A 36 6.60 -3.98 11.98
N VAL A 37 5.31 -3.81 11.67
CA VAL A 37 4.57 -2.58 11.97
C VAL A 37 4.52 -2.32 13.48
N LYS A 38 4.19 -3.35 14.28
CA LYS A 38 4.22 -3.26 15.75
C LYS A 38 5.61 -2.92 16.28
N TYR A 39 6.66 -3.54 15.74
CA TYR A 39 8.04 -3.27 16.15
C TYR A 39 8.43 -1.80 15.91
N ILE A 40 8.12 -1.26 14.72
CA ILE A 40 8.39 0.14 14.37
C ILE A 40 7.62 1.08 15.29
N ASN A 41 6.33 0.82 15.53
CA ASN A 41 5.48 1.69 16.35
C ASN A 41 5.88 1.73 17.83
N LYS A 42 6.55 0.68 18.33
CA LYS A 42 7.14 0.64 19.68
C LYS A 42 8.36 1.55 19.84
N GLN A 43 9.06 1.91 18.77
CA GLN A 43 10.26 2.74 18.83
C GLN A 43 9.92 4.21 19.06
N GLU A 44 10.63 4.92 19.94
CA GLU A 44 10.32 6.30 20.31
C GLU A 44 10.27 7.28 19.12
N ASP A 45 11.15 7.10 18.14
CA ASP A 45 11.38 8.06 17.04
C ASP A 45 10.63 7.74 15.75
N TYR A 46 9.77 6.71 15.76
CA TYR A 46 9.08 6.23 14.58
C TYR A 46 7.59 5.93 14.85
N TYR A 47 6.78 6.11 13.81
CA TYR A 47 5.46 5.47 13.71
C TYR A 47 5.04 5.29 12.26
N THR A 48 4.30 4.22 11.98
CA THR A 48 3.78 3.90 10.65
C THR A 48 2.53 4.74 10.34
N THR A 49 2.44 5.30 9.14
CA THR A 49 1.25 6.04 8.68
C THR A 49 0.38 5.24 7.72
N SER A 50 0.98 4.31 6.99
CA SER A 50 0.30 3.34 6.12
C SER A 50 1.25 2.21 5.74
N SER A 51 0.69 1.04 5.45
CA SER A 51 1.43 -0.17 5.08
C SER A 51 0.60 -1.10 4.19
N CYS A 52 1.26 -1.92 3.38
CA CYS A 52 0.67 -3.00 2.60
C CYS A 52 1.75 -4.07 2.39
N SER A 53 1.46 -5.36 2.62
CA SER A 53 2.42 -6.46 2.39
C SER A 53 2.68 -6.75 0.92
N GLY A 54 1.89 -6.13 0.03
CA GLY A 54 1.78 -6.47 -1.37
C GLY A 54 0.43 -7.10 -1.65
N ARG A 55 -0.09 -6.90 -2.86
CA ARG A 55 -1.41 -7.36 -3.24
C ARG A 55 -1.54 -7.63 -4.73
N ILE A 56 -2.42 -8.57 -5.04
CA ILE A 56 -2.94 -8.82 -6.38
C ILE A 56 -4.30 -8.13 -6.48
N ILE A 57 -4.52 -7.44 -7.60
CA ILE A 57 -5.72 -6.68 -7.89
C ILE A 57 -6.18 -7.05 -9.28
N VAL A 58 -7.49 -7.27 -9.42
CA VAL A 58 -8.16 -7.29 -10.72
C VAL A 58 -9.15 -6.13 -10.73
N PHE A 59 -9.03 -5.26 -11.72
CA PHE A 59 -9.91 -4.10 -11.84
C PHE A 59 -10.19 -3.78 -13.31
N SER A 60 -11.39 -3.29 -13.59
CA SER A 60 -11.79 -2.79 -14.90
C SER A 60 -11.73 -1.28 -14.91
N GLU A 61 -11.08 -0.72 -15.92
CA GLU A 61 -10.96 0.73 -16.11
C GLU A 61 -11.59 1.12 -17.45
N ASN A 62 -12.51 2.09 -17.41
CA ASN A 62 -13.16 2.60 -18.61
C ASN A 62 -12.17 3.45 -19.43
N THR A 63 -12.12 3.19 -20.74
CA THR A 63 -11.22 3.88 -21.68
C THR A 63 -11.48 5.39 -21.80
N ARG A 64 -12.68 5.88 -21.43
CA ARG A 64 -13.05 7.29 -21.52
C ARG A 64 -12.89 8.03 -20.21
N THR A 65 -13.31 7.41 -19.09
CA THR A 65 -13.27 8.06 -17.76
C THR A 65 -12.05 7.68 -16.93
N GLY A 66 -11.25 6.71 -17.39
CA GLY A 66 -10.05 6.24 -16.71
C GLY A 66 -10.35 5.82 -15.28
N LYS A 67 -9.56 6.35 -14.34
CA LYS A 67 -9.63 6.02 -12.91
C LYS A 67 -11.01 6.25 -12.27
N GLU A 68 -11.77 7.24 -12.76
CA GLU A 68 -13.12 7.51 -12.22
C GLU A 68 -14.12 6.40 -12.56
N GLY A 69 -13.90 5.69 -13.68
CA GLY A 69 -14.67 4.52 -14.07
C GLY A 69 -14.07 3.20 -13.59
N THR A 70 -13.22 3.20 -12.56
CA THR A 70 -12.56 1.98 -12.10
C THR A 70 -13.48 1.13 -11.22
N LEU A 71 -13.80 -0.07 -11.69
CA LEU A 71 -14.47 -1.11 -10.95
C LEU A 71 -13.44 -2.11 -10.39
N TRP A 72 -13.40 -2.28 -9.08
CA TRP A 72 -12.53 -3.27 -8.43
C TRP A 72 -13.23 -4.62 -8.37
N LEU A 73 -12.66 -5.62 -9.03
CA LEU A 73 -13.24 -6.96 -9.13
C LEU A 73 -12.64 -7.93 -8.10
N LEU A 74 -11.34 -7.81 -7.84
CA LEU A 74 -10.62 -8.63 -6.87
C LEU A 74 -9.55 -7.82 -6.15
N THR A 75 -9.36 -8.09 -4.86
CA THR A 75 -8.19 -7.63 -4.11
C THR A 75 -7.78 -8.72 -3.13
N SER A 76 -6.54 -9.18 -3.22
CA SER A 76 -5.98 -10.19 -2.34
C SER A 76 -4.60 -9.76 -1.85
N HIS A 77 -4.33 -9.96 -0.56
CA HIS A 77 -2.99 -9.78 0.04
C HIS A 77 -2.21 -11.10 0.13
N GLU A 78 -2.78 -12.16 -0.45
CA GLU A 78 -2.20 -13.50 -0.57
C GLU A 78 -2.13 -13.91 -2.04
N THR A 79 -1.49 -15.05 -2.32
CA THR A 79 -1.45 -15.65 -3.66
C THR A 79 -2.87 -15.91 -4.19
N VAL A 80 -3.09 -15.63 -5.47
CA VAL A 80 -4.38 -15.83 -6.15
C VAL A 80 -4.23 -16.94 -7.19
N SER A 81 -5.19 -17.87 -7.24
CA SER A 81 -5.23 -18.90 -8.28
C SER A 81 -5.79 -18.33 -9.60
N ILE A 82 -5.45 -18.95 -10.72
CA ILE A 82 -6.01 -18.59 -12.03
C ILE A 82 -7.54 -18.66 -12.00
N ASP A 83 -8.11 -19.68 -11.36
CA ASP A 83 -9.56 -19.84 -11.24
C ASP A 83 -10.24 -18.66 -10.53
N ASN A 84 -9.61 -18.10 -9.48
CA ASN A 84 -10.15 -16.92 -8.81
C ASN A 84 -10.14 -15.68 -9.72
N VAL A 85 -9.14 -15.55 -10.58
CA VAL A 85 -9.08 -14.47 -11.56
C VAL A 85 -10.14 -14.68 -12.64
N LEU A 86 -10.24 -15.89 -13.19
CA LEU A 86 -11.23 -16.21 -14.23
C LEU A 86 -12.66 -16.09 -13.71
N SER A 87 -12.93 -16.42 -12.44
CA SER A 87 -14.28 -16.29 -11.88
C SER A 87 -14.76 -14.84 -11.83
N VAL A 88 -13.89 -13.89 -11.50
CA VAL A 88 -14.27 -12.46 -11.46
C VAL A 88 -14.36 -11.84 -12.84
N LEU A 89 -13.73 -12.45 -13.86
CA LEU A 89 -13.83 -12.01 -15.26
C LEU A 89 -15.09 -12.52 -15.96
N LYS A 90 -15.66 -13.63 -15.48
CA LYS A 90 -16.93 -14.18 -15.98
C LYS A 90 -18.16 -13.42 -15.47
N ASP A 91 -17.97 -12.50 -14.53
CA ASP A 91 -19.05 -11.70 -13.97
C ASP A 91 -19.60 -10.73 -15.04
N LYS A 92 -20.93 -10.64 -15.13
CA LYS A 92 -21.62 -9.99 -16.25
C LYS A 92 -21.74 -8.47 -16.12
N ASP A 93 -21.31 -7.92 -15.00
CA ASP A 93 -21.45 -6.50 -14.68
C ASP A 93 -20.23 -5.65 -15.07
N ILE A 94 -19.28 -6.21 -15.85
CA ILE A 94 -18.17 -5.42 -16.40
C ILE A 94 -18.72 -4.44 -17.45
N PRO A 95 -18.57 -3.11 -17.25
CA PRO A 95 -19.09 -2.13 -18.18
C PRO A 95 -18.41 -2.19 -19.55
N ILE A 96 -19.10 -1.74 -20.59
CA ILE A 96 -18.54 -1.62 -21.94
C ILE A 96 -17.45 -0.54 -22.03
N SER A 97 -16.63 -0.63 -23.07
CA SER A 97 -15.44 0.21 -23.28
C SER A 97 -14.44 0.16 -22.13
N CYS A 98 -14.26 -1.00 -21.49
CA CYS A 98 -13.36 -1.17 -20.34
C CYS A 98 -12.27 -2.21 -20.59
N TYR A 99 -11.04 -1.88 -20.20
CA TYR A 99 -9.96 -2.86 -20.05
C TYR A 99 -9.97 -3.39 -18.63
N THR A 100 -9.92 -4.70 -18.48
CA THR A 100 -9.67 -5.34 -17.19
C THR A 100 -8.20 -5.68 -17.06
N TYR A 101 -7.59 -5.22 -15.98
CA TYR A 101 -6.18 -5.38 -15.68
C TYR A 101 -5.99 -6.38 -14.54
N TYR A 102 -5.00 -7.25 -14.71
CA TYR A 102 -4.37 -7.98 -13.62
C TYR A 102 -3.15 -7.19 -13.17
N LYS A 103 -3.09 -6.87 -11.88
CA LYS A 103 -2.04 -6.03 -11.30
C LYS A 103 -1.48 -6.64 -10.03
N PHE A 104 -0.16 -6.63 -9.90
CA PHE A 104 0.55 -6.85 -8.65
C PHE A 104 1.14 -5.51 -8.19
N GLU A 105 0.80 -5.11 -6.97
CA GLU A 105 1.44 -4.01 -6.27
C GLU A 105 2.30 -4.58 -5.14
N PRO A 106 3.58 -4.20 -5.04
CA PRO A 106 4.48 -4.78 -4.06
C PRO A 106 4.24 -4.22 -2.66
N PHE A 107 5.01 -4.75 -1.71
CA PHE A 107 5.17 -4.17 -0.38
C PHE A 107 5.41 -2.65 -0.43
N VAL A 108 4.68 -1.93 0.42
CA VAL A 108 4.91 -0.51 0.70
C VAL A 108 4.71 -0.24 2.18
N LEU A 109 5.56 0.62 2.73
CA LEU A 109 5.49 1.06 4.11
C LEU A 109 5.85 2.55 4.19
N HIS A 110 5.04 3.33 4.90
CA HIS A 110 5.31 4.72 5.19
C HIS A 110 5.52 4.90 6.69
N VAL A 111 6.66 5.47 7.06
CA VAL A 111 7.07 5.69 8.44
C VAL A 111 7.33 7.18 8.66
N SER A 112 6.61 7.79 9.59
CA SER A 112 6.95 9.11 10.09
C SER A 112 8.13 8.98 11.04
N CYS A 113 9.16 9.79 10.80
CA CYS A 113 10.40 9.79 11.57
C CYS A 113 10.53 11.09 12.34
N ARG A 114 11.09 11.04 13.56
CA ARG A 114 11.27 12.24 14.40
C ARG A 114 12.19 13.27 13.75
N THR A 115 13.29 12.81 13.17
CA THR A 115 14.31 13.66 12.52
C THR A 115 14.75 13.08 11.19
N LEU A 116 15.52 13.87 10.43
CA LEU A 116 16.07 13.43 9.14
C LEU A 116 17.10 12.30 9.33
N GLU A 117 17.88 12.36 10.40
CA GLU A 117 18.91 11.37 10.75
C GLU A 117 18.26 10.00 11.00
N HIS A 118 17.15 9.97 11.75
CA HIS A 118 16.35 8.77 11.98
C HIS A 118 15.79 8.21 10.66
N ALA A 119 15.27 9.08 9.78
CA ALA A 119 14.79 8.67 8.46
C ALA A 119 15.90 8.10 7.58
N GLN A 120 17.09 8.71 7.59
CA GLN A 120 18.27 8.25 6.85
C GLN A 120 18.80 6.91 7.36
N ALA A 121 18.69 6.64 8.67
CA ALA A 121 19.09 5.36 9.25
C ALA A 121 18.24 4.21 8.70
N ILE A 122 16.90 4.33 8.75
CA ILE A 122 16.02 3.30 8.19
C ILE A 122 16.12 3.25 6.67
N LEU A 123 16.30 4.39 5.97
CA LEU A 123 16.49 4.39 4.51
C LEU A 123 17.67 3.51 4.08
N ARG A 124 18.80 3.59 4.79
CA ARG A 124 19.97 2.74 4.51
C ARG A 124 19.64 1.26 4.68
N ILE A 125 18.94 0.91 5.75
CA ILE A 125 18.48 -0.47 5.99
C ILE A 125 17.55 -0.92 4.86
N ALA A 126 16.56 -0.11 4.49
CA ALA A 126 15.60 -0.42 3.42
C ALA A 126 16.31 -0.67 2.08
N ILE A 127 17.23 0.20 1.67
CA ILE A 127 17.99 0.05 0.42
C ILE A 127 18.85 -1.22 0.45
N SER A 128 19.52 -1.50 1.58
CA SER A 128 20.32 -2.73 1.75
C SER A 128 19.46 -3.99 1.74
N SER A 129 18.23 -3.91 2.21
CA SER A 129 17.23 -5.00 2.15
C SER A 129 16.53 -5.13 0.79
N GLY A 130 16.95 -4.39 -0.24
CA GLY A 130 16.44 -4.52 -1.61
C GLY A 130 15.33 -3.54 -2.00
N PHE A 131 14.86 -2.68 -1.09
CA PHE A 131 13.84 -1.66 -1.38
C PHE A 131 14.46 -0.42 -2.03
N LYS A 132 14.98 -0.56 -3.26
CA LYS A 132 15.76 0.47 -3.95
C LYS A 132 14.98 1.73 -4.30
N ASN A 133 13.64 1.65 -4.40
CA ASN A 133 12.77 2.80 -4.66
C ASN A 133 12.34 3.55 -3.39
N SER A 134 12.99 3.25 -2.25
CA SER A 134 12.73 3.94 -0.98
C SER A 134 13.24 5.38 -1.01
N GLY A 135 12.59 6.28 -0.27
CA GLY A 135 12.98 7.68 -0.23
C GLY A 135 12.32 8.45 0.90
N ILE A 136 12.86 9.63 1.20
CA ILE A 136 12.39 10.50 2.27
C ILE A 136 11.68 11.70 1.64
N SER A 137 10.50 12.03 2.16
CA SER A 137 9.80 13.28 1.83
C SER A 137 9.62 14.12 3.08
N VAL A 138 9.74 15.44 2.92
CA VAL A 138 9.53 16.42 3.98
C VAL A 138 8.34 17.29 3.60
N SER A 139 7.30 17.28 4.42
CA SER A 139 6.11 18.10 4.18
C SER A 139 6.31 19.54 4.66
N LYS A 140 5.40 20.45 4.26
CA LYS A 140 5.37 21.86 4.69
C LYS A 140 5.32 22.07 6.21
N LYS A 141 4.86 21.07 6.97
CA LYS A 141 4.82 21.10 8.46
C LYS A 141 6.06 20.44 9.09
N ASN A 142 7.16 20.32 8.36
CA ASN A 142 8.38 19.59 8.75
C ASN A 142 8.13 18.11 9.13
N LYS A 143 6.99 17.52 8.73
CA LYS A 143 6.76 16.08 8.88
C LYS A 143 7.66 15.33 7.91
N ILE A 144 8.51 14.46 8.45
CA ILE A 144 9.47 13.65 7.70
C ILE A 144 8.88 12.25 7.53
N ILE A 145 8.61 11.85 6.30
CA ILE A 145 8.08 10.54 5.96
C ILE A 145 9.13 9.76 5.17
N LEU A 146 9.56 8.64 5.72
CA LEU A 146 10.25 7.61 4.97
C LEU A 146 9.22 6.74 4.25
N SER A 147 9.42 6.55 2.95
CA SER A 147 8.68 5.58 2.15
C SER A 147 9.60 4.41 1.81
N VAL A 148 9.24 3.20 2.23
CA VAL A 148 9.92 1.96 1.87
C VAL A 148 9.15 1.30 0.74
N ARG A 149 9.79 1.12 -0.42
CA ARG A 149 9.12 0.63 -1.65
C ARG A 149 10.01 -0.33 -2.44
N SER A 150 9.39 -1.37 -2.97
CA SER A 150 10.02 -2.28 -3.92
C SER A 150 10.06 -1.70 -5.34
N THR A 151 10.82 -2.35 -6.22
CA THR A 151 10.85 -2.09 -7.67
C THR A 151 9.92 -3.01 -8.45
N GLN A 152 9.50 -4.13 -7.86
CA GLN A 152 8.69 -5.15 -8.52
C GLN A 152 7.26 -4.66 -8.68
N THR A 153 6.75 -4.64 -9.91
CA THR A 153 5.35 -4.34 -10.22
C THR A 153 4.97 -5.13 -11.46
N LEU A 154 3.71 -5.54 -11.55
CA LEU A 154 3.16 -6.15 -12.74
C LEU A 154 1.82 -5.49 -13.01
N GLN A 155 1.56 -5.10 -14.25
CA GLN A 155 0.23 -4.71 -14.69
C GLN A 155 0.09 -5.17 -16.14
N SER A 156 -0.94 -5.95 -16.40
CA SER A 156 -1.22 -6.45 -17.74
C SER A 156 -2.73 -6.42 -18.00
N PRO A 157 -3.18 -5.92 -19.16
CA PRO A 157 -4.57 -6.07 -19.56
C PRO A 157 -4.83 -7.56 -19.87
N VAL A 158 -5.91 -8.11 -19.33
CA VAL A 158 -6.30 -9.52 -19.48
C VAL A 158 -7.64 -9.70 -20.17
N ALA A 159 -8.50 -8.67 -20.15
CA ALA A 159 -9.77 -8.67 -20.86
C ALA A 159 -10.13 -7.28 -21.39
N PHE A 160 -10.99 -7.24 -22.40
CA PHE A 160 -11.65 -6.05 -22.91
C PHE A 160 -13.15 -6.33 -23.03
N ASP A 161 -13.99 -5.48 -22.43
CA ASP A 161 -15.45 -5.63 -22.40
C ASP A 161 -15.91 -7.03 -21.93
N GLY A 162 -15.28 -7.50 -20.84
CA GLY A 162 -15.55 -8.81 -20.23
C GLY A 162 -15.05 -10.02 -21.04
N LYS A 163 -14.42 -9.80 -22.20
CA LYS A 163 -13.85 -10.87 -23.03
C LYS A 163 -12.36 -10.96 -22.84
N LEU A 164 -11.85 -12.17 -22.54
CA LEU A 164 -10.42 -12.42 -22.44
C LEU A 164 -9.70 -12.03 -23.74
N ILE A 165 -8.58 -11.34 -23.60
CA ILE A 165 -7.68 -10.98 -24.71
C ILE A 165 -6.32 -11.69 -24.61
N VAL A 166 -6.21 -12.62 -23.67
CA VAL A 166 -5.05 -13.46 -23.42
C VAL A 166 -5.47 -14.93 -23.55
N ALA A 167 -4.53 -15.81 -23.91
CA ALA A 167 -4.78 -17.25 -23.97
C ALA A 167 -4.67 -17.88 -22.58
N GLU A 168 -5.50 -18.90 -22.32
CA GLU A 168 -5.31 -19.82 -21.19
C GLU A 168 -4.19 -20.81 -21.58
N GLN A 169 -3.02 -20.71 -20.94
CA GLN A 169 -1.88 -21.62 -21.13
C GLN A 169 -1.47 -22.21 -19.79
#